data_AF-T1I9X0-F1
#
_entry.id   AF-T1I9X0-F1
#
_cell.length_a   1.000
_cell.length_b   1.000
_cell.length_c   1.000
_cell.angle_alpha   90.00
_cell.angle_beta   90.00
_cell.angle_gamma   90.00
#
_symmetry.space_group_name_H-M   'P 1'
#
loop_
_entity.id
_entity.type
_entity.pdbx_description
1 polymer ?
#
loop_
_entity_poly.entity_id
_entity_poly.type
_entity_poly.pdbx_seq_one_letter_code
_entity_poly.pdbx_strand_id
1 'polypeptide(L)'
;MLFYFVYIFLCKQSFDYEVHYGDILPLYNIDRGQAGAYLCIATNDVPPAVSKRISLSVNYPPELRLSHEVISAPVGSDIRIFCYIRGYPIEHTYWTYRNYTLPRRYVQLLDPFISFNSFSTVS
;
A
#
# COMPACT_ATOMS: atom_id res chain seq x y z
N MET A 1 40.26 -7.48 -13.19
CA MET A 1 39.53 -6.21 -13.44
C MET A 1 38.61 -6.03 -12.24
N LEU A 2 39.03 -5.19 -11.31
CA LEU A 2 38.52 -5.17 -9.94
C LEU A 2 37.28 -4.27 -9.89
N PHE A 3 36.10 -4.90 -9.80
CA PHE A 3 34.82 -4.21 -9.59
C PHE A 3 34.73 -3.81 -8.12
N TYR A 4 35.39 -2.70 -7.78
CA TYR A 4 35.38 -2.14 -6.43
C TYR A 4 34.13 -1.27 -6.22
N PHE A 5 33.37 -1.65 -5.19
CA PHE A 5 32.33 -0.91 -4.48
C PHE A 5 30.95 -0.78 -5.15
N VAL A 6 30.08 -1.79 -4.93
CA VAL A 6 28.64 -1.63 -5.05
C VAL A 6 28.11 -1.20 -3.68
N TYR A 7 27.71 0.06 -3.54
CA TYR A 7 27.07 0.58 -2.32
C TYR A 7 25.55 0.60 -2.53
N ILE A 8 24.79 -0.38 -2.05
CA ILE A 8 23.33 -0.41 -2.24
C ILE A 8 22.62 0.65 -1.36
N PHE A 9 22.43 1.85 -1.92
CA PHE A 9 21.67 2.94 -1.27
C PHE A 9 20.15 2.71 -1.29
N LEU A 10 19.63 1.77 -0.50
CA LEU A 10 18.19 1.48 -0.41
C LEU A 10 17.40 2.57 0.33
N CYS A 11 17.20 3.69 -0.36
CA CYS A 11 16.30 4.76 0.06
C CYS A 11 14.85 4.29 -0.07
N LYS A 12 14.16 4.11 1.06
CA LYS A 12 12.69 4.11 1.08
C LYS A 12 12.25 5.53 0.73
N GLN A 13 11.44 5.70 -0.31
CA GLN A 13 10.91 7.01 -0.71
C GLN A 13 9.87 7.51 0.33
N SER A 14 10.34 7.95 1.49
CA SER A 14 9.59 8.52 2.61
C SER A 14 10.41 9.65 3.24
N PHE A 15 9.83 10.40 4.18
CA PHE A 15 10.44 11.56 4.86
C PHE A 15 11.65 11.20 5.76
N ASP A 16 11.99 9.91 5.86
CA ASP A 16 13.14 9.36 6.57
C ASP A 16 13.81 8.30 5.68
N TYR A 17 15.10 8.47 5.35
CA TYR A 17 15.84 7.57 4.48
C TYR A 17 16.98 6.90 5.25
N GLU A 18 16.93 5.57 5.36
CA GLU A 18 18.05 4.79 5.88
C GLU A 18 18.94 4.34 4.71
N VAL A 19 20.24 4.61 4.82
CA VAL A 19 21.23 4.18 3.81
C VAL A 19 21.87 2.88 4.28
N HIS A 20 21.80 1.87 3.42
CA HIS A 20 22.56 0.63 3.59
C HIS A 20 23.80 0.64 2.69
N TYR A 21 24.85 -0.08 3.07
CA TYR A 21 26.08 -0.20 2.28
C TYR A 21 26.39 -1.69 2.07
N GLY A 22 26.84 -2.04 0.86
CA GLY A 22 27.14 -3.41 0.43
C GLY A 22 26.21 -3.88 -0.70
N ASP A 23 26.38 -5.13 -1.13
CA ASP A 23 25.75 -5.68 -2.35
C ASP A 23 24.41 -6.40 -2.07
N ILE A 24 24.03 -6.49 -0.79
CA ILE A 24 22.83 -7.22 -0.34
C ILE A 24 22.19 -6.40 0.79
N LEU A 25 20.90 -6.09 0.68
CA LEU A 25 20.11 -5.65 1.83
C LEU A 25 19.27 -6.81 2.35
N PRO A 26 19.61 -7.36 3.52
CA PRO A 26 18.76 -8.32 4.18
C PRO A 26 17.58 -7.62 4.84
N LEU A 27 16.37 -8.12 4.55
CA LEU A 27 15.14 -7.68 5.19
C LEU A 27 14.61 -8.82 6.07
N TYR A 28 14.56 -8.60 7.38
CA TYR A 28 14.07 -9.58 8.35
C TYR A 28 12.79 -9.08 9.01
N ASN A 29 11.90 -10.00 9.38
CA ASN A 29 10.63 -9.71 10.05
C ASN A 29 9.82 -8.63 9.33
N ILE A 30 9.66 -8.81 8.01
CA ILE A 30 9.07 -7.80 7.14
C ILE A 30 7.64 -7.47 7.55
N ASP A 31 7.33 -6.19 7.71
CA ASP A 31 5.98 -5.69 7.94
C ASP A 31 5.48 -4.76 6.81
N ARG A 32 4.17 -4.46 6.81
CA ARG A 32 3.53 -3.60 5.81
C ARG A 32 4.12 -2.18 5.73
N GLY A 33 4.73 -1.70 6.82
CA GLY A 33 5.39 -0.41 6.89
C GLY A 33 6.67 -0.36 6.07
N GLN A 34 7.28 -1.50 5.76
CA GLN A 34 8.45 -1.59 4.87
C GLN A 34 8.06 -1.69 3.39
N ALA A 35 6.78 -1.87 3.05
CA ALA A 35 6.34 -1.79 1.65
C ALA A 35 6.65 -0.40 1.06
N GLY A 36 7.02 -0.36 -0.21
CA GLY A 36 7.28 0.89 -0.91
C GLY A 36 8.37 0.79 -1.98
N ALA A 37 8.75 1.95 -2.49
CA ALA A 37 9.83 2.08 -3.45
C ALA A 37 11.18 2.18 -2.73
N TYR A 38 12.10 1.37 -3.24
CA TYR A 38 13.48 1.26 -2.83
C TYR A 38 14.38 1.65 -4.00
N LEU A 39 15.49 2.32 -3.75
CA LEU A 39 16.46 2.69 -4.79
C LEU A 39 17.74 1.88 -4.62
N CYS A 40 18.33 1.34 -5.66
CA CYS A 40 19.67 0.75 -5.59
C CYS A 40 20.58 1.64 -6.41
N ILE A 41 21.67 2.14 -5.85
CA ILE A 41 22.65 2.96 -6.58
C ILE A 41 23.95 2.17 -6.63
N ALA A 42 24.71 2.24 -7.72
CA ALA A 42 26.08 1.76 -7.77
C ALA A 42 26.96 2.90 -8.32
N THR A 43 28.05 3.18 -7.62
CA THR A 43 28.94 4.32 -7.91
C THR A 43 30.37 3.93 -7.60
N ASN A 44 31.29 4.39 -8.44
CA ASN A 44 32.74 4.34 -8.23
C ASN A 44 33.30 5.74 -7.91
N ASP A 45 32.47 6.60 -7.31
CA ASP A 45 32.74 8.01 -7.01
C ASP A 45 33.03 8.90 -8.23
N VAL A 46 32.80 8.39 -9.45
CA VAL A 46 32.89 9.15 -10.70
C VAL A 46 31.50 9.22 -11.35
N PRO A 47 30.92 10.43 -11.54
CA PRO A 47 29.61 10.58 -12.17
C PRO A 47 29.57 10.11 -13.64
N PRO A 48 28.42 9.63 -14.13
CA PRO A 48 27.17 9.40 -13.41
C PRO A 48 27.13 8.04 -12.71
N ALA A 49 26.56 8.02 -11.49
CA ALA A 49 26.20 6.76 -10.84
C ALA A 49 25.05 6.07 -11.58
N VAL A 50 25.03 4.74 -11.56
CA VAL A 50 23.90 3.95 -12.07
C VAL A 50 22.91 3.68 -10.94
N SER A 51 21.61 3.65 -11.24
CA SER A 51 20.61 3.34 -10.23
C SER A 51 19.41 2.56 -10.77
N LYS A 52 18.72 1.85 -9.87
CA LYS A 52 17.54 1.04 -10.17
C LYS A 52 16.50 1.19 -9.08
N ARG A 53 15.27 1.56 -9.44
CA ARG A 53 14.13 1.57 -8.53
C ARG A 53 13.51 0.17 -8.44
N ILE A 54 13.28 -0.31 -7.22
CA ILE A 54 12.72 -1.62 -6.90
C ILE A 54 11.45 -1.36 -6.07
N SER A 55 10.32 -1.96 -6.45
CA SER A 55 9.08 -1.85 -5.67
C SER A 55 8.92 -3.09 -4.79
N LEU A 56 8.93 -2.91 -3.48
CA LEU A 56 8.63 -3.97 -2.52
C LEU A 56 7.15 -3.91 -2.16
N SER A 57 6.43 -4.98 -2.48
CA SER A 57 5.09 -5.22 -1.96
C SER A 57 5.17 -6.26 -0.84
N VAL A 58 4.49 -5.99 0.27
CA VAL A 58 4.41 -6.91 1.41
C VAL A 58 2.99 -7.45 1.47
N ASN A 59 2.87 -8.78 1.44
CA ASN A 59 1.59 -9.44 1.52
C ASN A 59 1.17 -9.61 2.99
N TYR A 60 -0.07 -9.27 3.31
CA TYR A 60 -0.61 -9.41 4.65
C TYR A 60 -2.13 -9.65 4.60
N PRO A 61 -2.68 -10.40 5.57
CA PRO A 61 -4.09 -10.74 5.58
C PRO A 61 -4.97 -9.48 5.70
N PRO A 62 -6.19 -9.51 5.14
CA PRO A 62 -7.12 -8.40 5.28
C PRO A 62 -7.59 -8.26 6.73
N GLU A 63 -7.42 -7.07 7.27
CA GLU A 63 -7.96 -6.63 8.56
C GLU A 63 -9.23 -5.81 8.33
N LEU A 64 -10.30 -6.15 9.05
CA LEU A 64 -11.59 -5.47 8.99
C LEU A 64 -11.72 -4.47 10.14
N ARG A 65 -12.21 -3.27 9.84
CA ARG A 65 -12.65 -2.29 10.84
C ARG A 65 -14.05 -1.82 10.50
N LEU A 66 -14.98 -2.05 11.43
CA LEU A 66 -16.36 -1.58 11.31
C LEU A 66 -16.46 -0.16 11.85
N SER A 67 -17.32 0.67 11.24
CA SER A 67 -17.63 1.99 11.82
C SER A 67 -18.44 1.86 13.10
N HIS A 68 -19.36 0.89 13.15
CA HIS A 68 -20.20 0.59 14.30
C HIS A 68 -20.42 -0.92 14.37
N GLU A 69 -20.32 -1.49 15.58
CA GLU A 69 -20.61 -2.91 15.81
C GLU A 69 -22.11 -3.18 15.82
N VAL A 70 -22.90 -2.20 16.27
CA VAL A 70 -24.36 -2.26 16.35
C VAL A 70 -24.94 -0.95 15.80
N ILE A 71 -25.91 -1.08 14.90
CA ILE A 71 -26.68 0.04 14.35
C ILE A 71 -28.14 -0.19 14.69
N SER A 72 -28.79 0.82 15.26
CA SER A 72 -30.22 0.84 15.53
C SER A 72 -30.85 1.98 14.76
N ALA A 73 -31.99 1.72 14.12
CA ALA A 73 -32.68 2.71 13.33
C ALA A 73 -34.21 2.45 13.34
N PRO A 74 -35.05 3.50 13.25
CA PRO A 74 -36.50 3.34 13.17
C PRO A 74 -36.94 2.51 11.96
N VAL A 75 -38.11 1.87 12.07
CA VAL A 75 -38.69 1.12 10.96
C VAL A 75 -38.93 2.06 9.77
N GLY A 76 -38.52 1.62 8.57
CA GLY A 76 -38.64 2.40 7.33
C GLY A 76 -37.50 3.38 7.07
N SER A 77 -36.50 3.44 7.95
CA SER A 77 -35.29 4.23 7.71
C SER A 77 -34.28 3.52 6.81
N ASP A 78 -33.57 4.30 6.01
CA ASP A 78 -32.42 3.83 5.24
C ASP A 78 -31.16 3.83 6.11
N ILE A 79 -30.47 2.70 6.16
CA ILE A 79 -29.21 2.55 6.89
C ILE A 79 -28.03 2.34 5.94
N ARG A 80 -26.86 2.85 6.33
CA ARG A 80 -25.59 2.60 5.63
C ARG A 80 -24.59 2.01 6.61
N ILE A 81 -23.97 0.89 6.23
CA ILE A 81 -22.96 0.21 7.03
C ILE A 81 -21.62 0.42 6.33
N PHE A 82 -20.61 0.86 7.08
CA PHE A 82 -19.26 1.07 6.57
C PHE A 82 -18.32 0.01 7.13
N CYS A 83 -17.62 -0.68 6.24
CA CYS A 83 -16.56 -1.62 6.57
C CYS A 83 -15.28 -1.18 5.85
N TYR A 84 -14.24 -0.93 6.63
CA TYR A 84 -12.93 -0.59 6.13
C TYR A 84 -12.06 -1.84 6.12
N ILE A 85 -11.47 -2.16 4.97
CA ILE A 85 -10.62 -3.33 4.80
C ILE A 85 -9.20 -2.85 4.52
N ARG A 86 -8.21 -3.39 5.25
CA ARG A 86 -6.79 -3.16 5.00
C ARG A 86 -6.11 -4.49 4.76
N GLY A 87 -5.60 -4.72 3.57
CA GLY A 87 -4.96 -5.98 3.17
C GLY A 87 -4.23 -5.80 1.86
N TYR A 88 -3.28 -6.68 1.56
CA TYR A 88 -2.68 -6.74 0.24
C TYR A 88 -2.21 -8.17 -0.10
N PRO A 89 -2.54 -8.70 -1.30
CA PRO A 89 -3.61 -8.22 -2.18
C PRO A 89 -5.00 -8.51 -1.57
N ILE A 90 -6.03 -7.81 -2.06
CA ILE A 90 -7.44 -8.08 -1.71
C ILE A 90 -8.13 -8.59 -2.97
N GLU A 91 -8.43 -9.89 -3.01
CA GLU A 91 -8.98 -10.53 -4.22
C GLU A 91 -10.53 -10.52 -4.25
N HIS A 92 -11.16 -10.75 -3.10
CA HIS A 92 -12.61 -10.92 -3.02
C HIS A 92 -13.21 -10.17 -1.83
N THR A 93 -14.19 -9.32 -2.11
CA THR A 93 -14.98 -8.61 -1.10
C THR A 93 -16.47 -8.76 -1.41
N TYR A 94 -17.24 -9.12 -0.40
CA TYR A 94 -18.68 -9.28 -0.51
C TYR A 94 -19.34 -9.02 0.84
N TRP A 95 -20.59 -8.56 0.81
CA TRP A 95 -21.42 -8.41 2.00
C TRP A 95 -22.38 -9.57 2.10
N THR A 96 -22.66 -10.03 3.32
CA THR A 96 -23.68 -11.04 3.57
C THR A 96 -24.69 -10.56 4.59
N TYR A 97 -25.94 -11.00 4.43
CA TYR A 97 -27.01 -10.81 5.40
C TYR A 97 -27.72 -12.14 5.61
N ARG A 98 -27.71 -12.67 6.84
CA ARG A 98 -28.33 -13.97 7.18
C ARG A 98 -27.93 -15.09 6.20
N ASN A 99 -26.63 -15.18 5.88
CA ASN A 99 -26.04 -16.13 4.92
C ASN A 99 -26.35 -15.89 3.43
N TYR A 100 -27.02 -14.80 3.07
CA TYR A 100 -27.23 -14.40 1.67
C TYR A 100 -26.22 -13.35 1.25
N THR A 101 -25.54 -13.56 0.12
CA THR A 101 -24.66 -12.54 -0.46
C THR A 101 -25.49 -11.38 -1.00
N LEU A 102 -25.20 -10.16 -0.55
CA LEU A 102 -25.89 -8.97 -1.02
C LEU A 102 -25.48 -8.65 -2.47
N PRO A 103 -26.44 -8.39 -3.36
CA PRO A 103 -26.14 -7.95 -4.72
C PRO A 103 -25.33 -6.65 -4.74
N ARG A 104 -24.46 -6.49 -5.76
CA ARG A 104 -23.60 -5.29 -5.91
C ARG A 104 -24.35 -3.96 -5.89
N ARG A 105 -25.63 -3.90 -6.29
CA ARG A 105 -26.42 -2.65 -6.24
C ARG A 105 -26.66 -2.11 -4.82
N TYR A 106 -26.52 -2.96 -3.79
CA TYR A 106 -26.63 -2.56 -2.38
C TYR A 106 -25.25 -2.32 -1.74
N VAL A 107 -24.16 -2.56 -2.48
CA VAL A 107 -22.78 -2.49 -1.98
C VAL A 107 -22.01 -1.46 -2.79
N GLN A 108 -21.52 -0.43 -2.12
CA GLN A 108 -20.62 0.54 -2.74
C GLN A 108 -19.19 0.30 -2.26
N LEU A 109 -18.27 0.02 -3.18
CA LEU A 109 -16.83 0.05 -2.89
C LEU A 109 -16.40 1.52 -2.91
N LEU A 110 -15.93 2.01 -1.77
CA LEU A 110 -15.30 3.32 -1.68
C LEU A 110 -13.81 3.11 -1.94
N ASP A 111 -13.31 3.57 -3.09
CA ASP A 111 -11.89 3.45 -3.41
C ASP A 111 -11.06 4.24 -2.38
N PRO A 112 -10.10 3.60 -1.68
CA PRO A 112 -9.28 4.29 -0.69
C PRO A 112 -8.28 5.31 -1.29
N PHE A 113 -8.24 5.47 -2.61
CA PHE A 113 -7.24 6.27 -3.34
C PHE A 113 -7.78 7.31 -4.32
N ILE A 114 -9.08 7.65 -4.35
CA ILE A 114 -9.52 8.83 -5.11
C ILE A 114 -9.49 10.06 -4.20
N SER A 115 -8.28 10.59 -4.02
CA SER A 115 -8.07 12.01 -3.73
C SER A 115 -6.98 12.55 -4.66
N PHE A 116 -7.33 12.82 -5.91
CA PHE A 116 -6.63 13.85 -6.67
C PHE A 116 -7.42 15.14 -6.52
N ASN A 117 -7.08 15.91 -5.49
CA ASN A 117 -7.05 17.35 -5.64
C ASN A 117 -5.98 17.65 -6.71
N SER A 118 -6.38 17.60 -7.98
CA SER A 118 -5.66 18.29 -9.03
C SER A 118 -6.71 19.00 -9.87
N PHE A 119 -6.80 20.32 -9.67
CA PHE A 119 -7.23 21.23 -10.72
C PHE A 119 -6.49 20.85 -12.00
N SER A 120 -7.17 20.23 -12.95
CA SER A 120 -6.79 20.38 -14.35
C SER A 120 -7.43 21.68 -14.83
N THR A 121 -6.72 22.79 -14.65
CA THR A 121 -6.80 23.87 -15.64
C THR A 121 -6.25 23.27 -16.93
N VAL A 122 -7.15 22.92 -17.86
CA VAL A 122 -6.77 22.73 -19.25
C VAL A 122 -6.69 24.14 -19.83
N SER A 123 -5.49 24.51 -20.26
CA SER A 123 -5.20 25.63 -21.16
C SER A 123 -5.94 25.47 -22.48
#